data_AF-A0A384J7F9-F1
#
_entry.id   AF-A0A384J7F9-F1
#
_cell.length_a   1.000
_cell.length_b   1.000
_cell.length_c   1.000
_cell.angle_alpha   90.00
_cell.angle_beta   90.00
_cell.angle_gamma   90.00
#
_symmetry.space_group_name_H-M   'P 1'
#
loop_
_entity.id
_entity.type
_entity.pdbx_description
1 polymer ?
#
loop_
_entity_poly.entity_id
_entity_poly.type
_entity_poly.pdbx_seq_one_letter_code
_entity_poly.pdbx_strand_id
1 'polypeptide(L)'
;MRRSICRTNVAQAIHNQFRRTLIHSSPRWRPELAFSTSADVEIPPFRKETLPFKFETGFALFAKRQPRPFPPPFLSPPSGSFSDPLSTHHRSRDRRPSVNGEVIRGYTNGDDAVYCSDYFIGANDGVGAWSTREGGHAGLWSRLILHFWAVEVENDARRPRPAGKYFEPNPVDYLQKAYEQTIQATANPNKWQGTTTATGAQLHYKLDETDLTAPATPLLYVTNIGDSQVLVIRPKQEERVWKTTEQWHWFDCPRQLGTNSPDTPANNAVMDKVEIAEDDVVLAMSDGVIDNLWEHEIIESVVSSIRRWERGEGGVGTGDRQGGAGGGMKFVADELMKAAKVIAQDPFAESPFMEHAVEEGLAMEGGKLDDISVVAALCKRSNG
;
A
#
# COMPACT_ATOMS: atom_id res chain seq x y z
N MET A 1 -53.84 -63.41 7.05
CA MET A 1 -53.48 -63.83 8.42
C MET A 1 -53.07 -62.59 9.22
N ARG A 2 -53.77 -62.37 10.35
CA ARG A 2 -53.45 -61.63 11.61
C ARG A 2 -52.43 -60.47 11.58
N ARG A 3 -52.89 -59.21 11.83
CA ARG A 3 -52.93 -58.42 13.11
C ARG A 3 -51.53 -57.91 13.56
N SER A 4 -51.19 -56.61 13.68
CA SER A 4 -51.77 -55.44 14.40
C SER A 4 -51.20 -55.24 15.84
N ILE A 5 -50.88 -53.96 16.15
CA ILE A 5 -50.87 -53.24 17.46
C ILE A 5 -49.58 -53.17 18.32
N CYS A 6 -49.03 -51.95 18.38
CA CYS A 6 -48.79 -51.05 19.54
C CYS A 6 -48.68 -51.60 20.99
N ARG A 7 -47.72 -51.04 21.78
CA ARG A 7 -47.83 -50.52 23.18
C ARG A 7 -46.42 -50.22 23.77
N THR A 8 -46.04 -48.95 24.01
CA THR A 8 -46.13 -48.08 25.22
C THR A 8 -45.13 -48.31 26.37
N ASN A 9 -44.30 -47.27 26.58
CA ASN A 9 -43.77 -46.63 27.81
C ASN A 9 -43.71 -47.35 29.16
N VAL A 10 -42.55 -47.27 29.84
CA VAL A 10 -42.40 -46.78 31.25
C VAL A 10 -41.03 -46.10 31.43
N ALA A 11 -41.02 -45.02 32.24
CA ALA A 11 -39.94 -44.07 32.50
C ALA A 11 -39.16 -44.32 33.81
N GLN A 12 -37.99 -43.67 33.96
CA GLN A 12 -37.43 -42.98 35.16
C GLN A 12 -35.97 -42.55 34.83
N ALA A 13 -35.66 -41.28 34.57
CA ALA A 13 -35.35 -40.18 35.50
C ALA A 13 -34.10 -40.40 36.38
N ILE A 14 -33.07 -39.53 36.26
CA ILE A 14 -32.41 -38.77 37.35
C ILE A 14 -31.29 -37.84 36.82
N HIS A 15 -31.46 -36.56 37.20
CA HIS A 15 -30.52 -35.47 37.52
C HIS A 15 -29.74 -34.64 36.48
N ASN A 16 -30.23 -33.39 36.38
CA ASN A 16 -29.56 -32.15 36.01
C ASN A 16 -28.31 -31.85 36.84
N GLN A 17 -27.28 -31.28 36.21
CA GLN A 17 -26.51 -30.17 36.80
C GLN A 17 -26.16 -29.11 35.76
N PHE A 18 -26.53 -27.88 36.11
CA PHE A 18 -26.28 -26.61 35.43
C PHE A 18 -24.79 -26.27 35.41
N ARG A 19 -24.30 -25.65 34.31
CA ARG A 19 -23.11 -24.80 34.36
C ARG A 19 -23.50 -23.34 34.10
N ARG A 20 -23.31 -22.54 35.15
CA ARG A 20 -23.54 -21.11 35.25
C ARG A 20 -22.44 -20.31 34.54
N THR A 21 -22.85 -19.20 33.94
CA THR A 21 -22.06 -17.99 33.65
C THR A 21 -21.39 -17.42 34.90
N LEU A 22 -20.17 -16.90 34.75
CA LEU A 22 -19.53 -16.01 35.73
C LEU A 22 -18.76 -14.88 35.03
N ILE A 23 -19.02 -13.68 35.53
CA ILE A 23 -18.42 -12.37 35.25
C ILE A 23 -17.19 -12.17 36.18
N HIS A 24 -16.38 -11.13 35.90
CA HIS A 24 -15.30 -10.49 36.69
C HIS A 24 -13.91 -11.13 36.58
N SER A 25 -12.78 -10.40 36.62
CA SER A 25 -12.44 -9.00 36.95
C SER A 25 -10.97 -8.74 36.53
N SER A 26 -10.63 -7.47 36.29
CA SER A 26 -9.26 -6.99 36.08
C SER A 26 -8.45 -6.93 37.38
N PRO A 27 -7.11 -7.09 37.38
CA PRO A 27 -6.26 -6.64 38.48
C PRO A 27 -5.61 -5.29 38.18
N ARG A 28 -5.98 -4.28 38.98
CA ARG A 28 -5.16 -3.09 39.24
C ARG A 28 -4.10 -3.46 40.28
N TRP A 29 -2.85 -3.12 40.02
CA TRP A 29 -1.82 -2.99 41.06
C TRP A 29 -1.12 -1.64 40.87
N ARG A 30 -1.31 -0.74 41.84
CA ARG A 30 -0.47 0.43 42.09
C ARG A 30 0.30 0.19 43.39
N PRO A 31 1.57 0.59 43.47
CA PRO A 31 2.18 0.98 44.73
C PRO A 31 2.08 2.51 44.87
N GLU A 32 1.54 2.99 45.99
CA GLU A 32 1.70 4.37 46.46
C GLU A 32 3.11 4.55 47.01
N LEU A 33 3.82 5.59 46.54
CA LEU A 33 5.01 6.12 47.19
C LEU A 33 5.02 7.64 47.05
N ALA A 34 5.39 8.29 48.16
CA ALA A 34 5.09 9.66 48.52
C ALA A 34 5.80 10.74 47.68
N PHE A 35 5.18 11.92 47.70
CA PHE A 35 5.62 13.16 47.07
C PHE A 35 7.01 13.63 47.55
N SER A 36 7.86 14.00 46.59
CA SER A 36 9.00 14.90 46.80
C SER A 36 8.86 16.04 45.80
N THR A 37 8.85 17.27 46.31
CA THR A 37 8.67 18.51 45.55
C THR A 37 9.96 18.94 44.88
N SER A 38 9.98 18.96 43.56
CA SER A 38 10.94 19.71 42.75
C SER A 38 10.19 20.34 41.58
N ALA A 39 10.37 21.65 41.41
CA ALA A 39 9.61 22.50 40.49
C ALA A 39 9.56 21.95 39.05
N ASP A 40 8.35 21.74 38.55
CA ASP A 40 8.09 21.35 37.17
C ASP A 40 8.33 22.53 36.23
N VAL A 41 9.28 22.36 35.31
CA VAL A 41 9.29 23.12 34.05
C VAL A 41 8.11 22.56 33.24
N GLU A 42 7.07 23.37 33.00
CA GLU A 42 5.95 22.99 32.15
C GLU A 42 6.45 22.70 30.72
N ILE A 43 6.73 21.42 30.44
CA ILE A 43 6.86 20.92 29.07
C ILE A 43 5.43 20.80 28.54
N PRO A 44 5.06 21.52 27.44
CA PRO A 44 3.74 21.38 26.85
C PRO A 44 3.48 19.91 26.54
N PRO A 45 2.29 19.36 26.86
CA PRO A 45 2.01 17.94 26.61
C PRO A 45 2.15 17.67 25.12
N PHE A 46 3.04 16.73 24.76
CA PHE A 46 3.15 16.21 23.40
C PHE A 46 1.82 15.58 22.99
N ARG A 47 0.96 16.35 22.31
CA ARG A 47 -0.24 15.82 21.67
C ARG A 47 0.18 15.17 20.36
N LYS A 48 -0.25 13.93 20.15
CA LYS A 48 -0.27 13.30 18.83
C LYS A 48 -1.26 14.12 18.00
N GLU A 49 -0.77 14.94 17.08
CA GLU A 49 -1.65 15.65 16.14
C GLU A 49 -2.36 14.61 15.29
N THR A 50 -3.68 14.57 15.38
CA THR A 50 -4.51 13.76 14.49
C THR A 50 -4.63 14.51 13.18
N LEU A 51 -4.28 13.84 12.07
CA LEU A 51 -4.43 14.43 10.74
C LEU A 51 -5.93 14.67 10.47
N PRO A 52 -6.33 15.87 10.00
CA PRO A 52 -7.74 16.20 9.75
C PRO A 52 -8.34 15.39 8.59
N PHE A 53 -7.50 14.73 7.80
CA PHE A 53 -7.89 13.87 6.70
C PHE A 53 -7.17 12.53 6.80
N LYS A 54 -7.79 11.52 6.19
CA LYS A 54 -7.24 10.18 6.04
C LYS A 54 -7.68 9.58 4.70
N PHE A 55 -6.98 8.56 4.27
CA PHE A 55 -7.38 7.70 3.18
C PHE A 55 -8.22 6.53 3.67
N GLU A 56 -9.28 6.21 2.93
CA GLU A 56 -9.81 4.84 2.88
C GLU A 56 -9.22 4.13 1.68
N THR A 57 -8.45 3.06 1.91
CA THR A 57 -7.62 2.46 0.85
C THR A 57 -8.10 1.07 0.44
N GLY A 58 -7.78 0.67 -0.79
CA GLY A 58 -7.84 -0.70 -1.27
C GLY A 58 -6.84 -0.92 -2.39
N PHE A 59 -6.43 -2.17 -2.61
CA PHE A 59 -5.49 -2.50 -3.67
C PHE A 59 -5.86 -3.81 -4.38
N ALA A 60 -5.39 -3.98 -5.61
CA ALA A 60 -5.54 -5.20 -6.39
C ALA A 60 -4.28 -5.47 -7.20
N LEU A 61 -3.97 -6.75 -7.36
CA LEU A 61 -2.68 -7.22 -7.84
C LEU A 61 -2.91 -8.36 -8.83
N PHE A 62 -2.20 -8.31 -9.94
CA PHE A 62 -2.01 -9.44 -10.84
C PHE A 62 -0.53 -9.55 -11.17
N ALA A 63 0.07 -10.72 -10.95
CA ALA A 63 1.46 -10.95 -11.29
C ALA A 63 1.55 -11.73 -12.59
N LYS A 64 2.34 -11.27 -13.57
CA LYS A 64 2.63 -12.04 -14.79
C LYS A 64 3.36 -13.35 -14.47
N ARG A 65 4.09 -13.37 -13.35
CA ARG A 65 4.82 -14.54 -12.84
C ARG A 65 4.76 -14.63 -11.32
N GLN A 66 4.87 -15.84 -10.79
CA GLN A 66 4.92 -16.01 -9.33
C GLN A 66 6.12 -15.24 -8.73
N PRO A 67 5.91 -14.43 -7.67
CA PRO A 67 7.00 -13.72 -7.01
C PRO A 67 8.07 -14.68 -6.52
N ARG A 68 9.34 -14.32 -6.75
CA ARG A 68 10.46 -15.05 -6.15
C ARG A 68 10.46 -14.86 -4.63
N PRO A 69 10.62 -15.93 -3.83
CA PRO A 69 10.79 -15.79 -2.38
C PRO A 69 11.99 -14.90 -2.06
N PHE A 70 11.86 -13.99 -1.08
CA PHE A 70 13.00 -13.17 -0.73
C PHE A 70 14.14 -14.02 -0.16
N PRO A 71 15.37 -13.69 -0.51
CA PRO A 71 16.52 -14.44 -0.06
C PRO A 71 16.85 -14.13 1.41
N PRO A 72 17.70 -14.93 2.06
CA PRO A 72 18.28 -14.55 3.34
C PRO A 72 19.02 -13.20 3.26
N PRO A 73 18.89 -12.33 4.29
CA PRO A 73 18.23 -12.58 5.58
C PRO A 73 16.71 -12.28 5.62
N PHE A 74 16.11 -11.83 4.51
CA PHE A 74 14.77 -11.23 4.49
C PHE A 74 13.63 -12.22 4.67
N LEU A 75 13.67 -13.36 3.96
CA LEU A 75 12.79 -14.49 4.22
C LEU A 75 13.67 -15.63 4.74
N SER A 76 13.40 -16.10 5.95
CA SER A 76 14.08 -17.27 6.51
C SER A 76 13.25 -18.53 6.25
N PRO A 77 13.58 -19.37 5.26
CA PRO A 77 13.53 -20.81 5.51
C PRO A 77 14.83 -21.19 6.25
N PRO A 78 14.79 -21.87 7.41
CA PRO A 78 15.96 -22.63 7.80
C PRO A 78 16.28 -23.58 6.65
N SER A 79 17.52 -23.58 6.18
CA SER A 79 18.05 -24.67 5.37
C SER A 79 17.72 -25.96 6.12
N GLY A 80 16.87 -26.80 5.53
CA GLY A 80 16.66 -28.16 6.01
C GLY A 80 17.94 -28.96 5.82
N SER A 81 18.95 -28.68 6.65
CA SER A 81 20.05 -29.60 6.87
C SER A 81 19.43 -30.81 7.56
N PHE A 82 19.53 -31.97 6.91
CA PHE A 82 18.91 -33.24 7.26
C PHE A 82 19.48 -33.88 8.54
N SER A 83 19.98 -33.09 9.50
CA SER A 83 20.75 -33.59 10.64
C SER A 83 20.53 -32.84 11.95
N ASP A 84 19.35 -32.24 12.17
CA ASP A 84 19.00 -31.75 13.51
C ASP A 84 17.75 -32.48 14.04
N PRO A 85 17.92 -33.65 14.67
CA PRO A 85 16.84 -34.33 15.35
C PRO A 85 16.58 -33.62 16.69
N LEU A 86 15.36 -33.09 16.83
CA LEU A 86 14.72 -32.76 18.12
C LEU A 86 15.32 -31.57 18.91
N SER A 87 15.10 -30.34 18.46
CA SER A 87 14.49 -29.30 19.32
C SER A 87 14.25 -27.99 18.57
N THR A 88 12.98 -27.65 18.33
CA THR A 88 12.42 -26.26 18.31
C THR A 88 10.98 -26.29 17.78
N HIS A 89 10.13 -27.17 18.32
CA HIS A 89 8.69 -27.19 18.04
C HIS A 89 7.88 -26.08 18.75
N HIS A 90 8.52 -25.01 19.25
CA HIS A 90 7.86 -24.02 20.13
C HIS A 90 7.97 -22.55 19.73
N ARG A 91 8.18 -22.23 18.45
CA ARG A 91 7.87 -20.89 17.95
C ARG A 91 7.12 -21.02 16.63
N SER A 92 5.82 -20.68 16.65
CA SER A 92 5.10 -20.23 15.47
C SER A 92 5.81 -18.96 14.97
N ARG A 93 6.94 -19.12 14.27
CA ARG A 93 7.68 -18.01 13.66
C ARG A 93 6.79 -17.49 12.55
N ASP A 94 6.35 -16.26 12.76
CA ASP A 94 5.75 -15.42 11.75
C ASP A 94 6.56 -15.54 10.45
N ARG A 95 5.93 -16.02 9.38
CA ARG A 95 6.56 -16.29 8.08
C ARG A 95 6.73 -15.02 7.24
N ARG A 96 6.33 -13.85 7.77
CA ARG A 96 6.46 -12.58 7.08
C ARG A 96 7.93 -12.18 6.96
N PRO A 97 8.34 -11.61 5.81
CA PRO A 97 9.71 -11.15 5.63
C PRO A 97 10.04 -10.03 6.60
N SER A 98 11.31 -9.96 7.04
CA SER A 98 11.77 -8.93 7.96
C SER A 98 13.12 -8.33 7.55
N VAL A 99 13.35 -7.09 7.97
CA VAL A 99 14.63 -6.39 7.84
C VAL A 99 14.87 -5.61 9.14
N ASN A 100 16.10 -5.62 9.65
CA ASN A 100 16.46 -4.96 10.93
C ASN A 100 15.58 -5.38 12.14
N GLY A 101 15.00 -6.59 12.11
CA GLY A 101 14.11 -7.09 13.16
C GLY A 101 12.64 -6.66 13.04
N GLU A 102 12.29 -5.87 12.03
CA GLU A 102 10.92 -5.43 11.75
C GLU A 102 10.34 -6.11 10.50
N VAL A 103 9.01 -6.27 10.46
CA VAL A 103 8.33 -6.84 9.30
C VAL A 103 8.39 -5.85 8.12
N ILE A 104 8.79 -6.34 6.95
CA ILE A 104 8.80 -5.54 5.71
C ILE A 104 7.34 -5.18 5.37
N ARG A 105 7.04 -3.88 5.24
CA ARG A 105 5.67 -3.33 5.15
C ARG A 105 5.16 -3.16 3.73
N GLY A 106 3.96 -3.64 3.41
CA GLY A 106 3.40 -3.62 2.04
C GLY A 106 3.16 -5.04 1.49
N TYR A 107 2.99 -5.14 0.18
CA TYR A 107 2.72 -6.40 -0.52
C TYR A 107 3.57 -6.51 -1.78
N THR A 108 3.98 -7.73 -2.12
CA THR A 108 4.75 -8.04 -3.34
C THR A 108 3.80 -8.55 -4.42
N ASN A 109 3.99 -8.12 -5.66
CA ASN A 109 3.23 -8.59 -6.83
C ASN A 109 4.18 -8.83 -8.02
N GLY A 110 4.59 -10.09 -8.23
CA GLY A 110 5.69 -10.40 -9.15
C GLY A 110 6.97 -9.68 -8.72
N ASP A 111 7.43 -8.73 -9.52
CA ASP A 111 8.53 -7.81 -9.19
C ASP A 111 8.08 -6.43 -8.68
N ASP A 112 6.78 -6.13 -8.72
CA ASP A 112 6.19 -4.94 -8.11
C ASP A 112 6.08 -5.03 -6.59
N ALA A 113 5.93 -3.87 -5.95
CA ALA A 113 5.47 -3.72 -4.59
C ALA A 113 4.43 -2.62 -4.43
N VAL A 114 3.46 -2.84 -3.54
CA VAL A 114 2.47 -1.83 -3.14
C VAL A 114 2.41 -1.63 -1.64
N TYR A 115 2.03 -0.44 -1.21
CA TYR A 115 1.78 -0.09 0.18
C TYR A 115 0.61 0.89 0.26
N CYS A 116 -0.19 0.76 1.31
CA CYS A 116 -1.27 1.68 1.61
C CYS A 116 -1.45 1.83 3.12
N SER A 117 -1.71 3.05 3.55
CA SER A 117 -2.11 3.43 4.90
C SER A 117 -3.06 4.61 4.85
N ASP A 118 -3.49 5.07 6.02
CA ASP A 118 -4.39 6.22 6.17
C ASP A 118 -3.80 7.54 5.63
N TYR A 119 -2.51 7.62 5.29
CA TYR A 119 -1.89 8.87 4.83
C TYR A 119 -0.76 8.67 3.81
N PHE A 120 -0.46 7.44 3.41
CA PHE A 120 0.55 7.20 2.39
C PHE A 120 0.15 5.98 1.55
N ILE A 121 0.17 6.15 0.24
CA ILE A 121 0.07 5.05 -0.72
C ILE A 121 1.26 5.08 -1.66
N GLY A 122 1.64 3.94 -2.21
CA GLY A 122 2.67 3.86 -3.24
C GLY A 122 2.67 2.55 -4.00
N ALA A 123 3.21 2.62 -5.20
CA ALA A 123 3.45 1.51 -6.11
C ALA A 123 4.86 1.65 -6.68
N ASN A 124 5.64 0.58 -6.58
CA ASN A 124 7.00 0.52 -7.10
C ASN A 124 7.08 -0.67 -8.04
N ASP A 125 7.43 -0.44 -9.31
CA ASP A 125 7.69 -1.51 -10.27
C ASP A 125 9.17 -1.88 -10.25
N GLY A 126 9.46 -3.15 -10.03
CA GLY A 126 10.81 -3.69 -10.04
C GLY A 126 11.18 -4.20 -11.43
N VAL A 127 12.29 -3.71 -11.98
CA VAL A 127 12.69 -4.06 -13.36
C VAL A 127 13.04 -5.54 -13.51
N GLY A 128 12.14 -6.28 -14.15
CA GLY A 128 12.14 -7.74 -14.21
C GLY A 128 13.38 -8.37 -14.86
N ALA A 129 14.16 -7.61 -15.65
CA ALA A 129 15.39 -8.06 -16.29
C ALA A 129 16.47 -8.52 -15.27
N TRP A 130 16.42 -8.01 -14.03
CA TRP A 130 17.32 -8.44 -12.96
C TRP A 130 17.19 -9.91 -12.61
N SER A 131 16.06 -10.58 -12.92
CA SER A 131 15.91 -12.01 -12.64
C SER A 131 16.92 -12.89 -13.40
N THR A 132 17.53 -12.35 -14.46
CA THR A 132 18.55 -13.04 -15.28
C THR A 132 19.98 -12.87 -14.77
N ARG A 133 20.22 -11.99 -13.79
CA ARG A 133 21.55 -11.66 -13.27
C ARG A 133 21.84 -12.35 -11.94
N GLU A 134 23.10 -12.67 -11.70
CA GLU A 134 23.55 -13.19 -10.40
C GLU A 134 23.25 -12.17 -9.29
N GLY A 135 22.60 -12.64 -8.22
CA GLY A 135 22.14 -11.78 -7.13
C GLY A 135 21.02 -10.81 -7.51
N GLY A 136 20.50 -10.83 -8.75
CA GLY A 136 19.43 -9.92 -9.17
C GLY A 136 18.07 -10.30 -8.58
N HIS A 137 17.38 -9.35 -7.98
CA HIS A 137 16.11 -9.51 -7.27
C HIS A 137 15.26 -8.22 -7.29
N ALA A 138 14.59 -7.96 -8.41
CA ALA A 138 13.75 -6.76 -8.59
C ALA A 138 12.63 -6.65 -7.55
N GLY A 139 11.85 -7.72 -7.33
CA GLY A 139 10.82 -7.75 -6.29
C GLY A 139 11.29 -7.55 -4.85
N LEU A 140 12.59 -7.66 -4.56
CA LEU A 140 13.14 -7.34 -3.23
C LEU A 140 13.46 -5.84 -3.16
N TRP A 141 14.03 -5.28 -4.23
CA TRP A 141 14.37 -3.87 -4.34
C TRP A 141 13.11 -2.99 -4.31
N SER A 142 12.10 -3.28 -5.13
CA SER A 142 10.81 -2.56 -5.11
C SER A 142 10.20 -2.58 -3.71
N ARG A 143 10.22 -3.75 -3.07
CA ARG A 143 9.67 -3.97 -1.74
C ARG A 143 10.42 -3.25 -0.62
N LEU A 144 11.76 -3.24 -0.64
CA LEU A 144 12.57 -2.59 0.38
C LEU A 144 12.50 -1.06 0.27
N ILE A 145 12.57 -0.51 -0.95
CA ILE A 145 12.41 0.93 -1.16
C ILE A 145 11.07 1.37 -0.59
N LEU A 146 9.97 0.71 -0.96
CA LEU A 146 8.64 1.08 -0.50
C LEU A 146 8.48 0.90 1.03
N HIS A 147 9.08 -0.15 1.59
CA HIS A 147 9.09 -0.38 3.03
C HIS A 147 9.78 0.76 3.79
N PHE A 148 11.03 1.08 3.44
CA PHE A 148 11.78 2.12 4.13
C PHE A 148 11.19 3.49 3.87
N TRP A 149 10.60 3.73 2.70
CA TRP A 149 9.92 4.99 2.40
C TRP A 149 8.70 5.19 3.30
N ALA A 150 7.86 4.16 3.44
CA ALA A 150 6.76 4.18 4.41
C ALA A 150 7.26 4.35 5.85
N VAL A 151 8.40 3.74 6.23
CA VAL A 151 9.02 3.91 7.56
C VAL A 151 9.43 5.37 7.80
N GLU A 152 10.08 6.02 6.84
CA GLU A 152 10.49 7.42 6.96
C GLU A 152 9.29 8.37 7.03
N VAL A 153 8.25 8.15 6.22
CA VAL A 153 6.99 8.90 6.29
C VAL A 153 6.35 8.77 7.68
N GLU A 154 6.23 7.56 8.21
CA GLU A 154 5.65 7.33 9.54
C GLU A 154 6.52 7.85 10.69
N ASN A 155 7.84 7.76 10.55
CA ASN A 155 8.78 8.28 11.54
C ASN A 155 8.65 9.79 11.63
N ASP A 156 8.59 10.46 10.48
CA ASP A 156 8.45 11.90 10.43
C ASP A 156 7.08 12.38 10.93
N ALA A 157 5.99 11.67 10.58
CA ALA A 157 4.66 11.93 11.13
C ALA A 157 4.58 11.78 12.66
N ARG A 158 5.43 10.93 13.26
CA ARG A 158 5.51 10.74 14.73
C ARG A 158 6.48 11.70 15.41
N ARG A 159 7.24 12.51 14.67
CA ARG A 159 8.22 13.42 15.28
C ARG A 159 7.49 14.45 16.15
N PRO A 160 7.90 14.61 17.43
CA PRO A 160 7.30 15.61 18.28
C PRO A 160 7.61 17.02 17.74
N ARG A 161 6.58 17.87 17.64
CA ARG A 161 6.71 19.24 17.11
C ARG A 161 6.14 20.27 18.08
N PRO A 162 6.71 21.51 18.10
CA PRO A 162 6.12 22.61 18.84
C PRO A 162 4.69 22.88 18.35
N ALA A 163 3.75 23.00 19.29
CA ALA A 163 2.37 23.29 18.97
C ALA A 163 2.26 24.60 18.16
N GLY A 164 1.41 24.59 17.13
CA GLY A 164 1.10 25.78 16.33
C GLY A 164 2.12 26.15 15.25
N LYS A 165 3.16 25.32 15.01
CA LYS A 165 4.02 25.48 13.84
C LYS A 165 3.52 24.60 12.70
N TYR A 166 3.28 25.20 11.54
CA TYR A 166 3.01 24.44 10.32
C TYR A 166 4.19 23.52 10.03
N PHE A 167 3.86 22.28 9.69
CA PHE A 167 4.82 21.31 9.25
C PHE A 167 4.63 21.00 7.77
N GLU A 168 5.74 21.00 7.05
CA GLU A 168 5.82 20.60 5.65
C GLU A 168 6.57 19.27 5.51
N PRO A 169 5.91 18.20 5.01
CA PRO A 169 6.56 16.97 4.62
C PRO A 169 7.69 17.18 3.60
N ASN A 170 8.75 16.37 3.69
CA ASN A 170 9.81 16.29 2.68
C ASN A 170 9.92 14.87 2.10
N PRO A 171 8.99 14.48 1.21
CA PRO A 171 8.95 13.13 0.64
C PRO A 171 10.22 12.73 -0.13
N VAL A 172 10.90 13.69 -0.77
CA VAL A 172 12.13 13.43 -1.51
C VAL A 172 13.25 13.00 -0.55
N ASP A 173 13.39 13.68 0.59
CA ASP A 173 14.33 13.28 1.65
C ASP A 173 13.97 11.91 2.26
N TYR A 174 12.67 11.63 2.45
CA TYR A 174 12.22 10.31 2.92
C TYR A 174 12.58 9.20 1.93
N LEU A 175 12.35 9.41 0.64
CA LEU A 175 12.70 8.47 -0.41
C LEU A 175 14.22 8.32 -0.57
N GLN A 176 14.99 9.40 -0.41
CA GLN A 176 16.45 9.38 -0.40
C GLN A 176 16.99 8.49 0.72
N LYS A 177 16.48 8.65 1.95
CA LYS A 177 16.83 7.80 3.09
C LYS A 177 16.40 6.35 2.87
N ALA A 178 15.25 6.13 2.27
CA ALA A 178 14.77 4.79 1.93
C ALA A 178 15.67 4.09 0.91
N TYR A 179 16.15 4.84 -0.08
CA TYR A 179 17.12 4.38 -1.07
C TYR A 179 18.45 3.97 -0.43
N GLU A 180 19.00 4.82 0.44
CA GLU A 180 20.24 4.53 1.17
C GLU A 180 20.11 3.31 2.09
N GLN A 181 18.99 3.20 2.82
CA GLN A 181 18.69 2.04 3.66
C GLN A 181 18.55 0.75 2.84
N THR A 182 17.95 0.83 1.65
CA THR A 182 17.84 -0.32 0.74
C THR A 182 19.21 -0.77 0.25
N ILE A 183 20.09 0.16 -0.15
CA ILE A 183 21.48 -0.14 -0.53
C ILE A 183 22.18 -0.86 0.63
N GLN A 184 22.08 -0.34 1.85
CA GLN A 184 22.71 -0.93 3.03
C GLN A 184 22.18 -2.35 3.31
N ALA A 185 20.86 -2.53 3.29
CA ALA A 185 20.21 -3.80 3.56
C ALA A 185 20.56 -4.87 2.52
N THR A 186 20.81 -4.47 1.27
CA THR A 186 21.11 -5.37 0.15
C THR A 186 22.60 -5.58 -0.09
N ALA A 187 23.48 -4.86 0.63
CA ALA A 187 24.93 -4.98 0.47
C ALA A 187 25.56 -6.09 1.32
N ASN A 188 25.02 -6.38 2.51
CA ASN A 188 25.60 -7.32 3.47
C ASN A 188 24.50 -8.19 4.13
N PRO A 189 24.74 -9.49 4.42
CA PRO A 189 25.93 -10.29 4.09
C PRO A 189 25.96 -10.78 2.63
N ASN A 190 24.83 -10.70 1.93
CA ASN A 190 24.68 -11.12 0.55
C ASN A 190 24.42 -9.90 -0.32
N LYS A 191 25.12 -9.79 -1.46
CA LYS A 191 24.94 -8.69 -2.41
C LYS A 191 23.73 -8.96 -3.33
N TRP A 192 22.60 -8.35 -3.00
CA TRP A 192 21.38 -8.42 -3.82
C TRP A 192 21.26 -7.19 -4.72
N GLN A 193 21.16 -7.42 -6.02
CA GLN A 193 21.10 -6.38 -7.04
C GLN A 193 19.67 -6.20 -7.54
N GLY A 194 19.35 -5.03 -8.06
CA GLY A 194 18.01 -4.71 -8.52
C GLY A 194 17.85 -3.22 -8.75
N THR A 195 16.81 -2.88 -9.48
CA THR A 195 16.34 -1.51 -9.68
C THR A 195 14.83 -1.49 -9.66
N THR A 196 14.25 -0.34 -9.35
CA THR A 196 12.80 -0.15 -9.29
C THR A 196 12.44 1.29 -9.59
N THR A 197 11.29 1.51 -10.19
CA THR A 197 10.61 2.81 -10.20
C THR A 197 10.02 3.06 -8.80
N ALA A 198 9.63 4.29 -8.50
CA ALA A 198 8.95 4.59 -7.25
C ALA A 198 7.96 5.73 -7.41
N THR A 199 6.68 5.44 -7.17
CA THR A 199 5.61 6.44 -7.15
C THR A 199 4.84 6.36 -5.84
N GLY A 200 4.50 7.51 -5.26
CA GLY A 200 3.77 7.57 -4.02
C GLY A 200 3.07 8.90 -3.77
N ALA A 201 2.00 8.85 -2.98
CA ALA A 201 1.22 10.00 -2.60
C ALA A 201 1.04 10.04 -1.08
N GLN A 202 1.53 11.10 -0.45
CA GLN A 202 1.37 11.36 0.97
C GLN A 202 0.26 12.39 1.19
N LEU A 203 -0.76 12.00 1.96
CA LEU A 203 -1.83 12.90 2.39
C LEU A 203 -1.38 13.75 3.56
N HIS A 204 -1.58 15.05 3.40
CA HIS A 204 -1.36 16.07 4.41
C HIS A 204 -2.50 17.09 4.34
N TYR A 205 -2.30 18.25 4.97
CA TYR A 205 -3.26 19.34 4.94
C TYR A 205 -2.58 20.69 4.85
N LYS A 206 -3.36 21.67 4.42
CA LYS A 206 -3.02 23.09 4.41
C LYS A 206 -3.97 23.81 5.37
N LEU A 207 -3.40 24.77 6.10
CA LEU A 207 -4.16 25.74 6.89
C LEU A 207 -4.16 27.06 6.14
N ASP A 208 -5.22 27.85 6.29
CA ASP A 208 -5.23 29.21 5.74
C ASP A 208 -4.33 30.10 6.60
N GLU A 209 -3.34 30.73 5.97
CA GLU A 209 -2.38 31.60 6.65
C GLU A 209 -2.99 32.96 7.05
N THR A 210 -4.08 33.35 6.39
CA THR A 210 -4.77 34.62 6.59
C THR A 210 -5.97 34.51 7.55
N ASP A 211 -6.62 33.35 7.57
CA ASP A 211 -7.73 33.03 8.47
C ASP A 211 -7.47 31.73 9.25
N LEU A 212 -6.91 31.85 10.45
CA LEU A 212 -6.64 30.72 11.35
C LEU A 212 -7.93 29.99 11.82
N THR A 213 -9.12 30.52 11.51
CA THR A 213 -10.41 29.87 11.80
C THR A 213 -10.95 29.06 10.63
N ALA A 214 -10.38 29.23 9.42
CA ALA A 214 -10.77 28.46 8.26
C ALA A 214 -10.48 26.97 8.46
N PRO A 215 -11.35 26.07 7.97
CA PRO A 215 -11.13 24.64 8.07
C PRO A 215 -9.89 24.25 7.26
N ALA A 216 -9.11 23.30 7.79
CA ALA A 216 -8.02 22.68 7.04
C ALA A 216 -8.54 22.11 5.71
N THR A 217 -7.73 22.21 4.65
CA THR A 217 -7.99 21.62 3.33
C THR A 217 -6.99 20.50 3.05
N PRO A 218 -7.38 19.44 2.32
CA PRO A 218 -6.48 18.32 2.06
C PRO A 218 -5.46 18.68 0.99
N LEU A 219 -4.22 18.25 1.21
CA LEU A 219 -3.09 18.51 0.33
C LEU A 219 -2.30 17.22 0.12
N LEU A 220 -2.08 16.84 -1.13
CA LEU A 220 -1.21 15.71 -1.46
C LEU A 220 0.21 16.18 -1.74
N TYR A 221 1.17 15.42 -1.25
CA TYR A 221 2.54 15.46 -1.71
C TYR A 221 2.77 14.21 -2.56
N VAL A 222 2.84 14.39 -3.87
CA VAL A 222 3.11 13.30 -4.82
C VAL A 222 4.59 13.27 -5.12
N THR A 223 5.20 12.10 -5.15
CA THR A 223 6.61 11.93 -5.50
C THR A 223 6.76 10.79 -6.49
N ASN A 224 7.42 11.06 -7.61
CA ASN A 224 7.58 10.11 -8.69
C ASN A 224 9.02 10.03 -9.20
N ILE A 225 9.45 8.80 -9.48
CA ILE A 225 10.61 8.50 -10.32
C ILE A 225 10.33 7.26 -11.18
N GLY A 226 10.49 7.42 -12.48
CA GLY A 226 10.16 6.40 -13.48
C GLY A 226 8.79 6.62 -14.13
N ASP A 227 8.19 5.54 -14.60
CA ASP A 227 6.97 5.49 -15.39
C ASP A 227 5.73 4.98 -14.64
N SER A 228 5.88 4.44 -13.42
CA SER A 228 4.76 4.30 -12.48
C SER A 228 4.05 5.66 -12.28
N GLN A 229 2.76 5.64 -11.98
CA GLN A 229 1.94 6.87 -11.95
C GLN A 229 1.10 7.04 -10.70
N VAL A 230 0.93 8.31 -10.33
CA VAL A 230 -0.16 8.77 -9.47
C VAL A 230 -1.16 9.56 -10.31
N LEU A 231 -2.44 9.21 -10.19
CA LEU A 231 -3.57 9.87 -10.85
C LEU A 231 -4.60 10.30 -9.80
N VAL A 232 -5.01 11.56 -9.84
CA VAL A 232 -6.06 12.11 -8.97
C VAL A 232 -7.31 12.35 -9.79
N ILE A 233 -8.40 11.71 -9.39
CA ILE A 233 -9.69 11.74 -10.06
C ILE A 233 -10.69 12.38 -9.12
N ARG A 234 -11.56 13.23 -9.65
CA ARG A 234 -12.72 13.75 -8.93
C ARG A 234 -13.99 13.09 -9.48
N PRO A 235 -14.50 12.03 -8.83
CA PRO A 235 -15.57 11.21 -9.40
C PRO A 235 -16.89 11.95 -9.62
N LYS A 236 -17.17 12.98 -8.81
CA LYS A 236 -18.40 13.80 -8.93
C LYS A 236 -18.44 14.60 -10.23
N GLN A 237 -17.29 14.95 -10.79
CA GLN A 237 -17.12 15.71 -12.04
C GLN A 237 -16.68 14.81 -13.20
N GLU A 238 -16.36 13.54 -12.93
CA GLU A 238 -15.83 12.60 -13.93
C GLU A 238 -14.56 13.11 -14.61
N GLU A 239 -13.72 13.84 -13.87
CA GLU A 239 -12.54 14.52 -14.42
C GLU A 239 -11.23 14.13 -13.73
N ARG A 240 -10.13 14.28 -14.47
CA ARG A 240 -8.78 14.28 -13.92
C ARG A 240 -8.51 15.61 -13.22
N VAL A 241 -8.18 15.55 -11.93
CA VAL A 241 -7.64 16.69 -11.18
C VAL A 241 -6.17 16.88 -11.50
N TRP A 242 -5.39 15.80 -11.46
CA TRP A 242 -3.93 15.84 -11.64
C TRP A 242 -3.36 14.47 -12.00
N LYS A 243 -2.21 14.41 -12.67
CA LYS A 243 -1.45 13.18 -12.96
C LYS A 243 0.07 13.46 -12.94
N THR A 244 0.86 12.48 -12.52
CA THR A 244 2.33 12.48 -12.68
C THR A 244 2.71 12.47 -14.16
N THR A 245 3.88 13.04 -14.47
CA THR A 245 4.56 12.84 -15.76
C THR A 245 5.59 11.72 -15.63
N GLU A 246 5.57 10.80 -16.59
CA GLU A 246 6.50 9.68 -16.71
C GLU A 246 7.94 10.18 -16.97
N GLN A 247 8.92 9.42 -16.51
CA GLN A 247 10.33 9.79 -16.61
C GLN A 247 11.15 8.68 -17.26
N TRP A 248 11.80 9.02 -18.37
CA TRP A 248 12.52 8.09 -19.22
C TRP A 248 13.96 8.53 -19.43
N HIS A 249 14.86 7.57 -19.63
CA HIS A 249 16.15 7.81 -20.31
C HIS A 249 15.99 7.68 -21.83
N TRP A 250 15.18 6.71 -22.26
CA TRP A 250 14.67 6.48 -23.62
C TRP A 250 13.41 5.59 -23.51
N PHE A 251 12.71 5.36 -24.62
CA PHE A 251 11.49 4.54 -24.65
C PHE A 251 11.69 3.16 -23.98
N ASP A 252 10.74 2.77 -23.13
CA ASP A 252 10.74 1.52 -22.33
C ASP A 252 11.99 1.37 -21.41
N CYS A 253 12.66 2.47 -21.10
CA CYS A 253 13.74 2.53 -20.12
C CYS A 253 13.50 3.68 -19.13
N PRO A 254 12.68 3.44 -18.09
CA PRO A 254 12.35 4.47 -17.12
C PRO A 254 13.54 4.83 -16.25
N ARG A 255 13.50 6.04 -15.68
CA ARG A 255 14.36 6.36 -14.54
C ARG A 255 14.07 5.40 -13.41
N GLN A 256 15.12 4.94 -12.73
CA GLN A 256 14.97 3.84 -11.78
C GLN A 256 15.98 3.94 -10.64
N LEU A 257 15.56 3.60 -9.44
CA LEU A 257 16.42 3.56 -8.26
C LEU A 257 17.06 2.18 -8.12
N GLY A 258 18.39 2.12 -8.09
CA GLY A 258 19.07 0.94 -7.58
C GLY A 258 20.47 0.70 -8.11
N THR A 259 20.81 -0.57 -8.27
CA THR A 259 22.15 -1.02 -8.59
C THR A 259 22.62 -0.49 -9.95
N ASN A 260 23.74 0.25 -9.96
CA ASN A 260 24.32 0.87 -11.15
C ASN A 260 23.41 1.86 -11.90
N SER A 261 22.31 2.30 -11.28
CA SER A 261 21.52 3.40 -11.83
C SER A 261 22.23 4.73 -11.60
N PRO A 262 22.23 5.66 -12.58
CA PRO A 262 22.67 7.03 -12.34
C PRO A 262 21.64 7.85 -11.55
N ASP A 263 20.41 7.36 -11.40
CA ASP A 263 19.32 8.11 -10.78
C ASP A 263 19.33 7.98 -9.25
N THR A 264 19.10 9.10 -8.57
CA THR A 264 18.88 9.14 -7.13
C THR A 264 17.63 9.95 -6.81
N PRO A 265 16.96 9.69 -5.67
CA PRO A 265 15.78 10.46 -5.28
C PRO A 265 16.06 11.96 -5.21
N ALA A 266 17.16 12.36 -4.56
CA ALA A 266 17.50 13.77 -4.39
C ALA A 266 17.75 14.54 -5.70
N ASN A 267 18.20 13.86 -6.76
CA ASN A 267 18.56 14.52 -8.02
C ASN A 267 17.49 14.36 -9.11
N ASN A 268 16.65 13.32 -9.03
CA ASN A 268 15.80 12.89 -10.14
C ASN A 268 14.32 12.75 -9.78
N ALA A 269 13.96 12.59 -8.50
CA ALA A 269 12.56 12.51 -8.14
C ALA A 269 11.87 13.86 -8.36
N VAL A 270 10.67 13.80 -8.93
CA VAL A 270 9.79 14.97 -9.06
C VAL A 270 8.80 14.92 -7.89
N MET A 271 8.63 16.05 -7.20
CA MET A 271 7.68 16.20 -6.11
C MET A 271 6.74 17.35 -6.38
N ASP A 272 5.44 17.05 -6.39
CA ASP A 272 4.37 18.00 -6.64
C ASP A 272 3.42 18.09 -5.44
N LYS A 273 3.02 19.32 -5.12
CA LYS A 273 1.95 19.59 -4.15
C LYS A 273 0.64 19.74 -4.91
N VAL A 274 -0.34 18.88 -4.62
CA VAL A 274 -1.63 18.84 -5.31
C VAL A 274 -2.74 19.13 -4.32
N GLU A 275 -3.43 20.25 -4.51
CA GLU A 275 -4.64 20.56 -3.76
C GLU A 275 -5.77 19.65 -4.21
N ILE A 276 -6.39 18.93 -3.27
CA ILE A 276 -7.48 18.01 -3.54
C ILE A 276 -8.71 18.36 -2.68
N ALA A 277 -9.82 17.70 -2.96
CA ALA A 277 -11.06 17.81 -2.18
C ALA A 277 -11.36 16.51 -1.42
N GLU A 278 -12.28 16.60 -0.45
CA GLU A 278 -12.91 15.41 0.11
C GLU A 278 -13.66 14.64 -0.99
N ASP A 279 -13.60 13.32 -0.91
CA ASP A 279 -14.11 12.36 -1.90
C ASP A 279 -13.36 12.32 -3.24
N ASP A 280 -12.23 13.05 -3.40
CA ASP A 280 -11.30 12.78 -4.50
C ASP A 280 -10.64 11.41 -4.30
N VAL A 281 -10.40 10.71 -5.42
CA VAL A 281 -9.75 9.40 -5.46
C VAL A 281 -8.33 9.56 -5.97
N VAL A 282 -7.38 9.01 -5.21
CA VAL A 282 -5.96 8.97 -5.56
C VAL A 282 -5.59 7.55 -5.92
N LEU A 283 -5.05 7.35 -7.11
CA LEU A 283 -4.49 6.09 -7.56
C LEU A 283 -2.96 6.15 -7.53
N ALA A 284 -2.32 5.06 -7.11
CA ALA A 284 -0.91 4.79 -7.38
C ALA A 284 -0.82 3.46 -8.14
N MET A 285 -0.17 3.46 -9.30
CA MET A 285 -0.24 2.36 -10.28
C MET A 285 1.12 2.09 -10.91
N SER A 286 1.41 0.83 -11.24
CA SER A 286 2.55 0.43 -12.08
C SER A 286 2.26 0.61 -13.58
N ASP A 287 3.31 0.48 -14.40
CA ASP A 287 3.24 0.54 -15.87
C ASP A 287 2.24 -0.48 -16.44
N GLY A 288 2.11 -1.66 -15.81
CA GLY A 288 1.16 -2.71 -16.20
C GLY A 288 -0.31 -2.26 -16.28
N VAL A 289 -0.69 -1.14 -15.66
CA VAL A 289 -2.00 -0.51 -15.85
C VAL A 289 -1.98 0.48 -17.02
N ILE A 290 -1.08 1.44 -16.97
CA ILE A 290 -1.05 2.61 -17.88
C ILE A 290 -0.60 2.26 -19.30
N ASP A 291 0.14 1.17 -19.47
CA ASP A 291 0.52 0.63 -20.78
C ASP A 291 -0.67 -0.07 -21.48
N ASN A 292 -1.71 -0.40 -20.71
CA ASN A 292 -2.84 -1.22 -21.15
C ASN A 292 -4.19 -0.49 -21.07
N LEU A 293 -4.26 0.73 -20.53
CA LEU A 293 -5.48 1.53 -20.43
C LEU A 293 -5.16 3.01 -20.63
N TRP A 294 -5.92 3.69 -21.49
CA TRP A 294 -5.82 5.13 -21.61
C TRP A 294 -6.40 5.83 -20.36
N GLU A 295 -5.95 7.06 -20.11
CA GLU A 295 -6.39 7.87 -18.96
C GLU A 295 -7.91 7.97 -18.83
N HIS A 296 -8.62 8.13 -19.95
CA HIS A 296 -10.08 8.24 -19.96
C HIS A 296 -10.77 6.92 -19.56
N GLU A 297 -10.22 5.77 -19.95
CA GLU A 297 -10.74 4.45 -19.54
C GLU A 297 -10.50 4.18 -18.05
N ILE A 298 -9.36 4.63 -17.52
CA ILE A 298 -9.07 4.55 -16.08
C ILE A 298 -10.12 5.37 -15.30
N ILE A 299 -10.40 6.61 -15.73
CA ILE A 299 -11.39 7.48 -15.10
C ILE A 299 -12.79 6.85 -15.16
N GLU A 300 -13.20 6.37 -16.34
CA GLU A 300 -14.50 5.70 -16.51
C GLU A 300 -14.63 4.45 -15.63
N SER A 301 -13.58 3.62 -15.57
CA SER A 301 -13.53 2.42 -14.74
C SER A 301 -13.70 2.76 -13.25
N VAL A 302 -13.02 3.80 -12.76
CA VAL A 302 -13.14 4.26 -11.36
C VAL A 302 -14.55 4.78 -11.06
N VAL A 303 -15.07 5.69 -11.88
CA VAL A 303 -16.38 6.31 -11.69
C VAL A 303 -17.48 5.25 -11.75
N SER A 304 -17.45 4.37 -12.76
CA SER A 304 -18.42 3.30 -12.90
C SER A 304 -18.36 2.31 -11.74
N SER A 305 -17.17 1.96 -11.26
CA SER A 305 -16.97 1.08 -10.10
C SER A 305 -17.51 1.68 -8.80
N ILE A 306 -17.33 2.98 -8.57
CA ILE A 306 -17.92 3.69 -7.42
C ILE A 306 -19.45 3.63 -7.49
N ARG A 307 -20.04 3.96 -8.65
CA ARG A 307 -21.50 3.91 -8.84
C ARG A 307 -22.06 2.51 -8.63
N ARG A 308 -21.34 1.48 -9.08
CA ARG A 308 -21.70 0.05 -8.90
C ARG A 308 -21.63 -0.35 -7.43
N TRP A 309 -20.58 0.06 -6.74
CA TRP A 309 -20.41 -0.17 -5.30
C TRP A 309 -21.57 0.42 -4.49
N GLU A 310 -21.95 1.67 -4.78
CA GLU A 310 -23.09 2.35 -4.15
C GLU A 310 -24.42 1.62 -4.37
N ARG A 311 -24.60 0.95 -5.51
CA ARG A 311 -25.78 0.13 -5.83
C ARG A 311 -25.78 -1.25 -5.15
N GLY A 312 -24.76 -1.59 -4.38
CA GLY A 312 -24.69 -2.86 -3.66
C GLY A 312 -23.81 -3.93 -4.30
N GLU A 313 -23.13 -3.64 -5.42
CA GLU A 313 -22.15 -4.56 -6.01
C GLU A 313 -20.84 -4.60 -5.19
N GLY A 314 -19.90 -5.47 -5.56
CA GLY A 314 -18.53 -5.48 -5.00
C GLY A 314 -18.35 -6.16 -3.63
N GLY A 315 -19.37 -6.84 -3.10
CA GLY A 315 -19.27 -7.63 -1.87
C GLY A 315 -19.81 -6.94 -0.62
N VAL A 316 -19.37 -7.36 0.56
CA VAL A 316 -19.86 -6.83 1.85
C VAL A 316 -19.16 -5.52 2.18
N GLY A 317 -19.94 -4.46 2.43
CA GLY A 317 -19.43 -3.16 2.86
C GLY A 317 -19.27 -3.09 4.37
N THR A 318 -18.38 -2.22 4.83
CA THR A 318 -18.07 -1.99 6.25
C THR A 318 -18.83 -0.81 6.87
N GLY A 319 -19.67 -0.13 6.08
CA GLY A 319 -20.43 1.03 6.51
C GLY A 319 -21.19 1.66 5.35
N ASP A 320 -21.29 2.99 5.38
CA ASP A 320 -21.80 3.78 4.27
C ASP A 320 -20.95 3.55 3.01
N ARG A 321 -21.63 3.43 1.88
CA ARG A 321 -21.01 3.17 0.57
C ARG A 321 -20.87 4.43 -0.28
N GLN A 322 -21.45 5.55 0.16
CA GLN A 322 -21.46 6.79 -0.59
C GLN A 322 -20.03 7.23 -0.98
N GLY A 323 -19.87 7.63 -2.24
CA GLY A 323 -18.59 8.07 -2.81
C GLY A 323 -17.52 6.99 -2.88
N GLY A 324 -17.87 5.71 -2.75
CA GLY A 324 -16.90 4.61 -2.72
C GLY A 324 -16.35 4.29 -1.33
N ALA A 325 -16.92 4.87 -0.27
CA ALA A 325 -16.54 4.60 1.11
C ALA A 325 -16.88 3.17 1.56
N GLY A 326 -16.40 2.76 2.72
CA GLY A 326 -16.82 1.51 3.36
C GLY A 326 -16.30 0.24 2.67
N GLY A 327 -15.22 0.35 1.92
CA GLY A 327 -14.57 -0.78 1.20
C GLY A 327 -14.60 -0.66 -0.32
N GLY A 328 -15.24 0.38 -0.87
CA GLY A 328 -15.35 0.58 -2.31
C GLY A 328 -14.01 0.73 -3.02
N MET A 329 -12.97 1.26 -2.37
CA MET A 329 -11.63 1.37 -3.00
C MET A 329 -11.00 0.01 -3.30
N LYS A 330 -11.29 -1.04 -2.53
CA LYS A 330 -10.85 -2.40 -2.88
C LYS A 330 -11.54 -2.91 -4.13
N PHE A 331 -12.83 -2.58 -4.30
CA PHE A 331 -13.61 -2.93 -5.48
C PHE A 331 -13.16 -2.16 -6.71
N VAL A 332 -12.96 -0.84 -6.59
CA VAL A 332 -12.38 0.02 -7.64
C VAL A 332 -11.04 -0.52 -8.11
N ALA A 333 -10.11 -0.81 -7.19
CA ALA A 333 -8.81 -1.37 -7.56
C ALA A 333 -8.95 -2.72 -8.29
N ASP A 334 -9.90 -3.57 -7.86
CA ASP A 334 -10.15 -4.89 -8.46
C ASP A 334 -10.65 -4.79 -9.90
N GLU A 335 -11.63 -3.92 -10.16
CA GLU A 335 -12.19 -3.72 -11.49
C GLU A 335 -11.18 -3.07 -12.44
N LEU A 336 -10.39 -2.10 -11.95
CA LEU A 336 -9.34 -1.47 -12.75
C LEU A 336 -8.23 -2.46 -13.13
N MET A 337 -7.75 -3.26 -12.17
CA MET A 337 -6.76 -4.31 -12.43
C MET A 337 -7.29 -5.34 -13.44
N LYS A 338 -8.55 -5.75 -13.33
CA LYS A 338 -9.17 -6.68 -14.28
C LYS A 338 -9.26 -6.09 -15.68
N ALA A 339 -9.64 -4.82 -15.80
CA ALA A 339 -9.70 -4.13 -17.10
C ALA A 339 -8.32 -4.11 -17.77
N ALA A 340 -7.29 -3.67 -17.05
CA ALA A 340 -5.92 -3.65 -17.55
C ALA A 340 -5.44 -5.06 -17.94
N LYS A 341 -5.73 -6.07 -17.11
CA LYS A 341 -5.36 -7.46 -17.37
C LYS A 341 -5.98 -8.00 -18.66
N VAL A 342 -7.23 -7.66 -18.97
CA VAL A 342 -7.90 -8.12 -20.20
C VAL A 342 -7.12 -7.63 -21.41
N ILE A 343 -6.74 -6.35 -21.44
CA ILE A 343 -5.96 -5.76 -22.53
C ILE A 343 -4.54 -6.33 -22.55
N ALA A 344 -3.87 -6.43 -21.40
CA ALA A 344 -2.52 -6.98 -21.27
C ALA A 344 -2.36 -8.41 -21.79
N GLN A 345 -3.44 -9.19 -21.82
CA GLN A 345 -3.45 -10.58 -22.28
C GLN A 345 -3.86 -10.73 -23.75
N ASP A 346 -4.34 -9.67 -24.39
CA ASP A 346 -4.79 -9.69 -25.78
C ASP A 346 -3.67 -9.21 -26.72
N PRO A 347 -3.07 -10.12 -27.53
CA PRO A 347 -2.01 -9.75 -28.47
C PRO A 347 -2.50 -8.91 -29.66
N PHE A 348 -3.82 -8.68 -29.79
CA PHE A 348 -4.42 -7.87 -30.86
C PHE A 348 -5.13 -6.61 -30.33
N ALA A 349 -5.08 -6.35 -29.02
CA ALA A 349 -5.67 -5.15 -28.47
C ALA A 349 -4.91 -3.89 -28.90
N GLU A 350 -5.66 -2.81 -29.08
CA GLU A 350 -5.10 -1.47 -29.10
C GLU A 350 -4.75 -1.09 -27.66
N SER A 351 -3.57 -0.51 -27.46
CA SER A 351 -3.08 -0.14 -26.13
C SER A 351 -2.21 1.12 -26.18
N PRO A 352 -2.13 1.90 -25.09
CA PRO A 352 -1.19 3.01 -25.00
C PRO A 352 0.26 2.60 -25.31
N PHE A 353 0.69 1.43 -24.84
CA PHE A 353 2.04 0.91 -25.13
C PHE A 353 2.27 0.67 -26.63
N MET A 354 1.31 0.05 -27.32
CA MET A 354 1.35 -0.13 -28.76
C MET A 354 1.48 1.23 -29.48
N GLU A 355 0.65 2.20 -29.09
CA GLU A 355 0.65 3.54 -29.69
C GLU A 355 2.04 4.19 -29.57
N HIS A 356 2.63 4.21 -28.37
CA HIS A 356 3.95 4.80 -28.13
C HIS A 356 5.08 4.03 -28.84
N ALA A 357 4.98 2.70 -28.89
CA ALA A 357 5.94 1.88 -29.62
C ALA A 357 5.98 2.23 -31.11
N VAL A 358 4.80 2.44 -31.72
CA VAL A 358 4.67 2.83 -33.13
C VAL A 358 5.23 4.24 -33.36
N GLU A 359 4.99 5.18 -32.45
CA GLU A 359 5.58 6.53 -32.51
C GLU A 359 7.11 6.51 -32.47
N GLU A 360 7.70 5.57 -31.74
CA GLU A 360 9.15 5.32 -31.67
C GLU A 360 9.68 4.49 -32.86
N GLY A 361 8.82 4.12 -33.81
CA GLY A 361 9.17 3.38 -35.02
C GLY A 361 9.33 1.87 -34.84
N LEU A 362 8.78 1.31 -33.75
CA LEU A 362 8.75 -0.12 -33.49
C LEU A 362 7.42 -0.72 -33.97
N ALA A 363 7.50 -1.82 -34.71
CA ALA A 363 6.31 -2.57 -35.13
C ALA A 363 5.88 -3.54 -34.02
N MET A 364 5.19 -3.01 -33.01
CA MET A 364 4.59 -3.79 -31.91
C MET A 364 3.06 -3.68 -31.97
N GLU A 365 2.37 -4.77 -31.63
CA GLU A 365 0.90 -4.88 -31.58
C GLU A 365 0.48 -5.57 -30.28
N GLY A 366 -0.72 -5.28 -29.78
CA GLY A 366 -1.31 -5.89 -28.59
C GLY A 366 -1.10 -5.10 -27.30
N GLY A 367 -1.62 -5.66 -26.21
CA GLY A 367 -1.30 -5.21 -24.86
C GLY A 367 0.09 -5.65 -24.39
N LYS A 368 0.59 -5.03 -23.32
CA LYS A 368 1.86 -5.37 -22.67
C LYS A 368 1.59 -6.23 -21.43
N LEU A 369 1.96 -7.51 -21.49
CA LEU A 369 1.82 -8.41 -20.35
C LEU A 369 2.87 -8.09 -19.26
N ASP A 370 2.44 -7.37 -18.23
CA ASP A 370 3.26 -7.05 -17.04
C ASP A 370 2.61 -7.45 -15.70
N ASP A 371 3.36 -7.27 -14.61
CA ASP A 371 2.81 -7.18 -13.27
C ASP A 371 1.90 -5.93 -13.19
N ILE A 372 0.66 -6.10 -12.74
CA ILE A 372 -0.36 -5.05 -12.67
C ILE A 372 -0.66 -4.78 -11.21
N SER A 373 -0.30 -3.58 -10.76
CA SER A 373 -0.46 -3.14 -9.38
C SER A 373 -1.31 -1.87 -9.33
N VAL A 374 -2.42 -1.93 -8.59
CA VAL A 374 -3.32 -0.79 -8.37
C VAL A 374 -3.51 -0.57 -6.89
N VAL A 375 -3.22 0.65 -6.41
CA VAL A 375 -3.62 1.14 -5.09
C VAL A 375 -4.59 2.30 -5.27
N ALA A 376 -5.79 2.19 -4.72
CA ALA A 376 -6.81 3.24 -4.73
C ALA A 376 -7.04 3.76 -3.32
N ALA A 377 -7.14 5.08 -3.18
CA ALA A 377 -7.34 5.75 -1.90
C ALA A 377 -8.38 6.87 -2.04
N LEU A 378 -9.41 6.82 -1.19
CA LEU A 378 -10.44 7.84 -1.11
C LEU A 378 -10.09 8.84 -0.01
N CYS A 379 -9.98 10.12 -0.34
CA CYS A 379 -9.73 11.19 0.63
C CYS A 379 -10.98 11.45 1.48
N LYS A 380 -10.91 11.23 2.79
CA LYS A 380 -12.00 11.49 3.74
C LYS A 380 -11.53 12.36 4.88
N ARG A 381 -12.42 13.19 5.42
CA ARG A 381 -12.19 13.86 6.70
C ARG A 381 -12.10 12.84 7.83
N SER A 382 -11.13 13.01 8.71
CA SER A 382 -10.99 12.19 9.91
C SER A 382 -12.11 12.53 10.90
N ASN A 383 -12.84 11.51 11.35
CA ASN A 383 -13.72 11.66 12.51
C ASN A 383 -12.80 11.79 13.74
N GLY A 384 -12.87 12.92 14.43
CA GLY A 384 -11.96 13.28 15.53
C GLY A 384 -11.96 12.33 16.72
#